data_AF-A0A9P6MHM8-F1
#
_entry.id   AF-A0A9P6MHM8-F1
#
_cell.length_a   1.000
_cell.length_b   1.000
_cell.length_c   1.000
_cell.angle_alpha   90.00
_cell.angle_beta   90.00
_cell.angle_gamma   90.00
#
_symmetry.space_group_name_H-M   'P 1'
#
loop_
_entity.id
_entity.type
_entity.pdbx_description
1 polymer ?
#
loop_
_entity_poly.entity_id
_entity_poly.type
_entity_poly.pdbx_seq_one_letter_code
_entity_poly.pdbx_strand_id
1 'polypeptide(L)'
;TPTGVTGSNDSEVEAVVDEDQYETLESANSFDLWSNHADEEDRAVFDYMVIGGEMATCVTETIYDYTLCRIDLKTLFIVDEHSALFHNDNSKPNILTPLTDLNIWLQERNGARVVFTGMAHANYERRFITSDIKHWVEFVTPHSDFIFDKLLAMSPILARETIKGEQEAFSKFNIERIQDFYSAAGGYFKSLNPSDKFKYRRTLVTMFRPREDGNLSYHQSITTYKFMDLGLVYRLRDEQQTMYHILCPAAQQALLDVYRSMPLSLDLSYALRSGDWTSDMFEDAVFFCLQQGKITLGTTNLAGVKADPLVINAEYTRVLTDPPSEVRKNTLLRCHSNYPIFDFIYNRIFIQMSPSDFDKHNKEGANISKAFSRPNDPQSKTKRKRDDDSTSSSSDPRDAQSKSTESSESNRRRSKRKKNDNPTLASSFDSRNQIEKYLDSAFGGNHRVIIGTNKGFEATKDGVNLDDFKIVYICGEAQTKKHLGEVKDFPDIVHVNLKDWIEERQASSAGSMQIDILMEQQLATINALLLTGVRLSFIP
;
A
#
# COMPACT_ATOMS: atom_id res chain seq x y z
N THR A 1 40.40 -50.40 37.30
CA THR A 1 41.73 -51.02 37.46
C THR A 1 41.59 -52.52 37.27
N PRO A 2 42.54 -53.24 36.65
CA PRO A 2 43.93 -52.87 36.28
C PRO A 2 44.10 -52.61 34.76
N THR A 3 44.64 -51.46 34.32
CA THR A 3 46.05 -51.05 34.14
C THR A 3 46.83 -51.76 33.04
N GLY A 4 47.18 -50.99 31.99
CA GLY A 4 48.18 -51.28 30.97
C GLY A 4 48.30 -50.11 30.00
N VAL A 5 49.17 -49.16 30.31
CA VAL A 5 49.46 -47.92 29.56
C VAL A 5 50.62 -48.14 28.59
N THR A 6 50.44 -47.70 27.34
CA THR A 6 51.41 -47.07 26.39
C THR A 6 50.58 -46.73 25.14
N GLY A 7 50.47 -45.53 24.59
CA GLY A 7 51.41 -44.42 24.51
C GLY A 7 51.97 -44.33 23.09
N SER A 8 51.22 -43.79 22.12
CA SER A 8 51.77 -43.29 20.86
C SER A 8 50.88 -42.20 20.28
N ASN A 9 51.53 -41.08 19.96
CA ASN A 9 50.97 -39.82 19.48
C ASN A 9 50.47 -39.94 18.04
N ASP A 10 49.21 -39.57 17.79
CA ASP A 10 48.75 -39.12 16.48
C ASP A 10 48.51 -37.61 16.58
N SER A 11 49.44 -36.84 16.04
CA SER A 11 49.31 -35.41 15.82
C SER A 11 48.44 -35.19 14.57
N GLU A 12 47.18 -34.81 14.77
CA GLU A 12 46.36 -34.17 13.74
C GLU A 12 47.03 -32.85 13.35
N VAL A 13 47.49 -32.80 12.09
CA VAL A 13 47.91 -31.56 11.43
C VAL A 13 46.63 -30.90 10.92
N GLU A 14 46.11 -29.93 11.67
CA GLU A 14 45.15 -28.97 11.13
C GLU A 14 45.85 -28.16 10.02
N ALA A 15 45.45 -28.41 8.78
CA ALA A 15 45.79 -27.54 7.67
C ALA A 15 44.93 -26.26 7.79
N VAL A 16 45.52 -25.22 8.37
CA VAL A 16 45.02 -23.84 8.23
C VAL A 16 45.20 -23.47 6.76
N VAL A 17 44.09 -23.48 6.01
CA VAL A 17 44.03 -22.90 4.67
C VAL A 17 43.78 -21.40 4.87
N ASP A 18 44.79 -20.58 4.60
CA ASP A 18 44.66 -19.13 4.48
C ASP A 18 43.71 -18.81 3.31
N GLU A 19 42.49 -18.33 3.62
CA GLU A 19 41.54 -17.81 2.62
C GLU A 19 42.07 -16.52 1.94
N ASP A 20 43.07 -15.85 2.52
CA ASP A 20 43.65 -14.59 2.03
C ASP A 20 44.49 -14.73 0.72
N GLN A 21 44.69 -15.94 0.21
CA GLN A 21 45.47 -16.15 -1.04
C GLN A 21 44.63 -16.26 -2.31
N TYR A 22 43.29 -16.37 -2.23
CA TYR A 22 42.45 -16.48 -3.42
C TYR A 22 42.02 -15.11 -3.99
N GLU A 23 41.89 -14.06 -3.17
CA GLU A 23 41.53 -12.71 -3.66
C GLU A 23 42.66 -12.02 -4.46
N THR A 24 43.91 -12.39 -4.20
CA THR A 24 45.10 -11.79 -4.84
C THR A 24 45.30 -12.28 -6.29
N LEU A 25 44.67 -13.38 -6.70
CA LEU A 25 44.82 -13.97 -8.03
C LEU A 25 43.72 -13.55 -9.02
N GLU A 26 42.52 -13.18 -8.56
CA GLU A 26 41.46 -12.65 -9.44
C GLU A 26 41.67 -11.16 -9.78
N SER A 27 42.24 -10.38 -8.87
CA SER A 27 42.61 -8.97 -9.11
C SER A 27 43.71 -8.82 -10.16
N ALA A 28 44.67 -9.76 -10.22
CA ALA A 28 45.73 -9.77 -11.22
C ALA A 28 45.23 -10.08 -12.64
N ASN A 29 44.22 -10.94 -12.79
CA ASN A 29 43.70 -11.33 -14.12
C ASN A 29 42.73 -10.31 -14.74
N SER A 30 42.06 -9.49 -13.91
CA SER A 30 41.25 -8.35 -14.39
C SER A 30 42.12 -7.21 -14.96
N PHE A 31 43.32 -7.05 -14.39
CA PHE A 31 44.28 -5.99 -14.73
C PHE A 31 44.83 -6.12 -16.17
N ASP A 32 45.12 -7.35 -16.61
CA ASP A 32 45.66 -7.64 -17.95
C ASP A 32 44.65 -7.41 -19.08
N LEU A 33 43.34 -7.50 -18.80
CA LEU A 33 42.31 -7.30 -19.82
C LEU A 33 42.05 -5.81 -20.12
N TRP A 34 42.21 -4.93 -19.12
CA TRP A 34 41.96 -3.49 -19.26
C TRP A 34 43.14 -2.73 -19.87
N SER A 35 44.37 -3.11 -19.51
CA SER A 35 45.60 -2.51 -20.05
C SER A 35 45.62 -2.53 -21.58
N ASN A 36 45.06 -3.57 -22.22
CA ASN A 36 45.14 -3.74 -23.67
C ASN A 36 44.21 -2.84 -24.50
N HIS A 37 43.30 -2.09 -23.86
CA HIS A 37 42.34 -1.21 -24.55
C HIS A 37 42.42 0.28 -24.16
N ALA A 38 43.27 0.62 -23.19
CA ALA A 38 43.54 2.00 -22.80
C ALA A 38 44.54 2.67 -23.77
N ASP A 39 44.37 3.97 -24.03
CA ASP A 39 45.35 4.74 -24.79
C ASP A 39 46.63 4.97 -23.96
N GLU A 40 47.69 5.41 -24.63
CA GLU A 40 49.05 5.49 -24.06
C GLU A 40 49.14 6.46 -22.88
N GLU A 41 48.24 7.46 -22.81
CA GLU A 41 48.08 8.37 -21.68
C GLU A 41 47.40 7.70 -20.47
N ASP A 42 46.32 6.93 -20.68
CA ASP A 42 45.65 6.20 -19.60
C ASP A 42 46.58 5.16 -18.94
N ARG A 43 47.43 4.49 -19.73
CA ARG A 43 48.45 3.54 -19.19
C ARG A 43 49.49 4.22 -18.29
N ALA A 44 49.96 5.41 -18.66
CA ALA A 44 50.98 6.13 -17.90
C ALA A 44 50.47 6.61 -16.53
N VAL A 45 49.17 6.91 -16.42
CA VAL A 45 48.52 7.29 -15.15
C VAL A 45 48.42 6.08 -14.21
N PHE A 46 48.13 4.89 -14.72
CA PHE A 46 47.99 3.67 -13.92
C PHE A 46 49.33 3.09 -13.46
N ASP A 47 50.38 3.09 -14.29
CA ASP A 47 51.71 2.60 -13.89
C ASP A 47 52.34 3.45 -12.77
N TYR A 48 51.93 4.71 -12.61
CA TYR A 48 52.37 5.60 -11.53
C TYR A 48 51.67 5.32 -10.18
N MET A 49 50.58 4.55 -10.15
CA MET A 49 49.72 4.35 -8.97
C MET A 49 50.32 3.49 -7.85
N VAL A 50 51.35 2.68 -8.15
CA VAL A 50 51.87 1.66 -7.21
C VAL A 50 52.75 2.27 -6.09
N ILE A 51 52.98 3.59 -6.08
CA ILE A 51 53.97 4.22 -5.22
C ILE A 51 53.32 5.22 -4.23
N GLY A 52 52.82 4.71 -3.09
CA GLY A 52 52.55 5.49 -1.87
C GLY A 52 51.14 6.08 -1.68
N GLY A 53 50.64 6.05 -0.43
CA GLY A 53 49.24 6.35 -0.08
C GLY A 53 48.74 7.79 -0.33
N GLU A 54 49.63 8.79 -0.30
CA GLU A 54 49.25 10.17 -0.65
C GLU A 54 49.06 10.35 -2.17
N MET A 55 49.88 9.68 -2.99
CA MET A 55 49.71 9.71 -4.45
C MET A 55 48.45 8.95 -4.88
N ALA A 56 48.12 7.82 -4.23
CA ALA A 56 46.91 7.07 -4.53
C ALA A 56 45.63 7.93 -4.40
N THR A 57 45.58 8.84 -3.43
CA THR A 57 44.42 9.75 -3.25
C THR A 57 44.32 10.75 -4.39
N CYS A 58 45.43 11.40 -4.77
CA CYS A 58 45.47 12.38 -5.86
C CYS A 58 45.16 11.76 -7.24
N VAL A 59 45.67 10.56 -7.51
CA VAL A 59 45.40 9.86 -8.77
C VAL A 59 43.94 9.42 -8.83
N THR A 60 43.40 8.89 -7.74
CA THR A 60 41.99 8.47 -7.74
C THR A 60 41.06 9.67 -7.90
N GLU A 61 41.38 10.85 -7.32
CA GLU A 61 40.64 12.10 -7.54
C GLU A 61 40.69 12.52 -9.01
N THR A 62 41.86 12.40 -9.64
CA THR A 62 42.06 12.70 -11.06
C THR A 62 41.25 11.76 -11.96
N ILE A 63 41.21 10.46 -11.64
CA ILE A 63 40.36 9.49 -12.35
C ILE A 63 38.88 9.82 -12.14
N TYR A 64 38.48 10.19 -10.93
CA TYR A 64 37.11 10.60 -10.64
C TYR A 64 36.74 11.79 -11.53
N ASP A 65 37.48 12.89 -11.46
CA ASP A 65 37.20 14.08 -12.25
C ASP A 65 37.24 13.80 -13.76
N TYR A 66 38.21 13.01 -14.23
CA TYR A 66 38.33 12.64 -15.64
C TYR A 66 37.15 11.79 -16.13
N THR A 67 36.77 10.76 -15.39
CA THR A 67 35.66 9.85 -15.75
C THR A 67 34.28 10.51 -15.61
N LEU A 68 34.17 11.53 -14.75
CA LEU A 68 32.91 12.22 -14.47
C LEU A 68 32.66 13.42 -15.38
N CYS A 69 33.71 14.07 -15.89
CA CYS A 69 33.61 15.25 -16.74
C CYS A 69 33.54 14.93 -18.24
N ARG A 70 33.77 13.67 -18.65
CA ARG A 70 33.69 13.27 -20.05
C ARG A 70 32.25 12.96 -20.48
N ILE A 71 31.77 13.72 -21.46
CA ILE A 71 30.43 13.55 -22.05
C ILE A 71 30.43 12.44 -23.12
N ASP A 72 31.59 12.15 -23.70
CA ASP A 72 31.79 11.16 -24.75
C ASP A 72 31.95 9.73 -24.21
N LEU A 73 32.19 9.57 -22.92
CA LEU A 73 32.22 8.29 -22.23
C LEU A 73 30.94 8.08 -21.41
N LYS A 74 30.33 6.91 -21.55
CA LYS A 74 29.21 6.47 -20.71
C LYS A 74 29.79 5.76 -19.49
N THR A 75 29.76 6.44 -18.36
CA THR A 75 30.31 5.91 -17.10
C THR A 75 29.17 5.40 -16.21
N LEU A 76 29.30 4.21 -15.62
CA LEU A 76 28.37 3.67 -14.62
C LEU A 76 29.12 3.41 -13.31
N PHE A 77 28.72 4.09 -12.25
CA PHE A 77 29.19 3.82 -10.89
C PHE A 77 28.18 2.93 -10.18
N ILE A 78 28.67 1.89 -9.51
CA ILE A 78 27.88 1.03 -8.62
C ILE A 78 28.53 1.11 -7.26
N VAL A 79 27.80 1.64 -6.28
CA VAL A 79 28.30 1.86 -4.92
C VAL A 79 27.44 1.03 -3.99
N ASP A 80 28.02 -0.05 -3.46
CA ASP A 80 27.36 -0.89 -2.48
C ASP A 80 27.54 -0.36 -1.06
N GLU A 81 26.56 -0.64 -0.21
CA GLU A 81 26.44 -0.14 1.16
C GLU A 81 26.76 1.35 1.29
N HIS A 82 26.10 2.17 0.46
CA HIS A 82 26.23 3.62 0.42
C HIS A 82 26.10 4.27 1.82
N SER A 83 25.31 3.65 2.71
CA SER A 83 25.15 4.05 4.11
C SER A 83 26.48 4.12 4.90
N ALA A 84 27.45 3.27 4.57
CA ALA A 84 28.77 3.24 5.21
C ALA A 84 29.53 4.55 5.01
N LEU A 85 29.29 5.26 3.90
CA LEU A 85 29.84 6.59 3.64
C LEU A 85 29.33 7.67 4.59
N PHE A 86 28.43 7.35 5.53
CA PHE A 86 27.86 8.30 6.49
C PHE A 86 28.20 7.99 7.94
N HIS A 87 28.67 6.77 8.26
CA HIS A 87 28.79 6.28 9.64
C HIS A 87 30.09 6.63 10.39
N ASN A 88 31.06 7.32 9.79
CA ASN A 88 32.31 7.73 10.45
C ASN A 88 32.58 9.24 10.30
N ASP A 89 32.76 9.96 11.42
CA ASP A 89 33.02 11.42 11.38
C ASP A 89 34.49 11.81 11.14
N ASN A 90 35.47 10.88 11.19
CA ASN A 90 36.88 11.28 11.26
C ASN A 90 37.84 10.68 10.22
N SER A 91 37.40 9.92 9.21
CA SER A 91 38.35 9.29 8.27
C SER A 91 37.79 8.96 6.87
N LYS A 92 36.88 9.79 6.35
CA LYS A 92 36.47 9.62 4.94
C LYS A 92 37.48 10.34 4.07
N PRO A 93 38.14 9.65 3.13
CA PRO A 93 38.99 10.35 2.18
C PRO A 93 38.11 11.30 1.35
N ASN A 94 38.58 12.54 1.16
CA ASN A 94 37.86 13.62 0.46
C ASN A 94 37.39 13.20 -0.94
N ILE A 95 38.06 12.22 -1.53
CA ILE A 95 37.69 11.65 -2.82
C ILE A 95 36.27 11.07 -2.87
N LEU A 96 35.72 10.59 -1.76
CA LEU A 96 34.37 10.02 -1.72
C LEU A 96 33.30 11.09 -1.52
N THR A 97 33.68 12.37 -1.35
CA THR A 97 32.73 13.47 -1.16
C THR A 97 31.68 13.58 -2.28
N PRO A 98 32.00 13.40 -3.58
CA PRO A 98 30.99 13.41 -4.64
C PRO A 98 29.96 12.27 -4.54
N LEU A 99 30.31 11.16 -3.88
CA LEU A 99 29.38 10.06 -3.61
C LEU A 99 28.43 10.38 -2.44
N THR A 100 28.74 11.37 -1.61
CA THR A 100 27.91 11.76 -0.47
C THR A 100 26.81 12.78 -0.81
N ASP A 101 26.91 13.46 -1.96
CA ASP A 101 25.90 14.41 -2.45
C ASP A 101 25.22 13.91 -3.74
N LEU A 102 23.96 13.51 -3.61
CA LEU A 102 23.15 13.02 -4.72
C LEU A 102 22.88 14.08 -5.79
N ASN A 103 22.93 15.38 -5.44
CA ASN A 103 22.58 16.46 -6.36
C ASN A 103 23.66 16.73 -7.41
N ILE A 104 24.92 16.35 -7.14
CA ILE A 104 26.05 16.51 -8.08
C ILE A 104 25.81 15.74 -9.39
N TRP A 105 24.95 14.72 -9.35
CA TRP A 105 24.61 13.87 -10.49
C TRP A 105 23.47 14.43 -11.37
N LEU A 106 22.81 15.54 -10.99
CA LEU A 106 21.62 16.08 -11.68
C LEU A 106 21.90 16.88 -12.96
N GLN A 107 22.94 17.71 -13.00
CA GLN A 107 23.08 18.72 -14.07
C GLN A 107 24.47 18.78 -14.70
N GLU A 108 25.53 18.45 -13.98
CA GLU A 108 26.90 18.70 -14.42
C GLU A 108 27.56 17.50 -15.11
N ARG A 109 26.95 16.30 -15.04
CA ARG A 109 27.60 15.02 -15.38
C ARG A 109 26.79 14.16 -16.36
N ASN A 110 26.36 14.75 -17.49
CA ASN A 110 25.41 14.17 -18.46
C ASN A 110 25.80 12.79 -19.06
N GLY A 111 27.06 12.35 -18.96
CA GLY A 111 27.54 11.04 -19.42
C GLY A 111 27.59 9.94 -18.36
N ALA A 112 27.56 10.31 -17.07
CA ALA A 112 27.70 9.37 -15.97
C ALA A 112 26.34 8.98 -15.37
N ARG A 113 26.22 7.75 -14.90
CA ARG A 113 25.12 7.24 -14.08
C ARG A 113 25.68 6.60 -12.83
N VAL A 114 24.95 6.69 -11.73
CA VAL A 114 25.33 6.06 -10.46
C VAL A 114 24.15 5.25 -9.93
N VAL A 115 24.45 4.07 -9.41
CA VAL A 115 23.53 3.19 -8.71
C VAL A 115 24.07 3.02 -7.30
N PHE A 116 23.28 3.44 -6.31
CA PHE A 116 23.59 3.26 -4.91
C PHE A 116 22.76 2.10 -4.36
N THR A 117 23.40 1.17 -3.67
CA THR A 117 22.72 0.15 -2.87
C THR A 117 23.09 0.33 -1.40
N GLY A 118 22.26 -0.17 -0.50
CA GLY A 118 22.55 -0.17 0.92
C GLY A 118 21.33 -0.50 1.76
N MET A 119 21.57 -0.84 3.03
CA MET A 119 20.47 -1.07 3.95
C MET A 119 19.66 0.22 4.17
N ALA A 120 18.37 0.15 3.85
CA ALA A 120 17.38 1.18 4.13
C ALA A 120 17.20 1.35 5.65
N HIS A 121 18.13 2.04 6.30
CA HIS A 121 17.87 2.53 7.64
C HIS A 121 16.90 3.71 7.49
N ALA A 122 15.69 3.60 8.04
CA ALA A 122 14.67 4.66 7.99
C ALA A 122 15.16 6.06 8.45
N ASN A 123 16.28 6.11 9.20
CA ASN A 123 16.96 7.36 9.58
C ASN A 123 17.77 8.00 8.44
N TYR A 124 18.31 7.19 7.51
CA TYR A 124 19.05 7.64 6.33
C TYR A 124 18.10 8.32 5.32
N GLU A 125 17.01 7.63 4.96
CA GLU A 125 15.99 8.15 4.03
C GLU A 125 15.36 9.46 4.51
N ARG A 126 15.23 9.62 5.84
CA ARG A 126 14.64 10.81 6.47
C ARG A 126 15.53 12.06 6.41
N ARG A 127 16.86 11.91 6.29
CA ARG A 127 17.81 13.04 6.38
C ARG A 127 18.34 13.52 5.04
N PHE A 128 18.51 12.62 4.06
CA PHE A 128 19.30 12.91 2.87
C PHE A 128 18.53 12.84 1.55
N ILE A 129 17.36 12.19 1.52
CA ILE A 129 16.50 12.18 0.33
C ILE A 129 15.59 13.41 0.41
N THR A 130 15.93 14.46 -0.35
CA THR A 130 15.04 15.61 -0.55
C THR A 130 13.88 15.22 -1.48
N SER A 131 12.81 16.02 -1.50
CA SER A 131 11.61 15.81 -2.34
C SER A 131 11.94 15.54 -3.80
N ASP A 132 13.02 16.14 -4.29
CA ASP A 132 13.34 16.27 -5.70
C ASP A 132 13.98 14.98 -6.26
N ILE A 133 14.40 14.05 -5.40
CA ILE A 133 15.20 12.85 -5.74
C ILE A 133 14.39 11.54 -5.61
N LYS A 134 13.09 11.63 -5.29
CA LYS A 134 12.25 10.46 -5.00
C LYS A 134 12.11 9.45 -6.11
N HIS A 135 12.12 9.91 -7.36
CA HIS A 135 12.01 9.06 -8.53
C HIS A 135 13.30 8.27 -8.81
N TRP A 136 14.32 8.39 -7.95
CA TRP A 136 15.61 7.71 -8.05
C TRP A 136 15.75 6.57 -7.06
N VAL A 137 14.80 6.44 -6.12
CA VAL A 137 14.85 5.46 -5.05
C VAL A 137 13.95 4.29 -5.43
N GLU A 138 14.56 3.14 -5.65
CA GLU A 138 13.86 1.90 -5.90
C GLU A 138 13.93 1.01 -4.66
N PHE A 139 12.76 0.71 -4.09
CA PHE A 139 12.66 -0.19 -2.95
C PHE A 139 12.70 -1.64 -3.43
N VAL A 140 13.80 -2.33 -3.16
CA VAL A 140 13.91 -3.76 -3.40
C VAL A 140 13.08 -4.48 -2.33
N THR A 141 11.87 -4.88 -2.68
CA THR A 141 11.01 -5.68 -1.79
C THR A 141 11.44 -7.15 -1.80
N PRO A 142 11.12 -7.93 -0.75
CA PRO A 142 11.21 -9.38 -0.82
C PRO A 142 10.53 -9.93 -2.07
N HIS A 143 11.02 -11.06 -2.59
CA HIS A 143 10.38 -11.72 -3.71
C HIS A 143 8.92 -12.06 -3.40
N SER A 144 8.04 -11.95 -4.39
CA SER A 144 6.68 -12.43 -4.25
C SER A 144 6.66 -13.94 -4.06
N ASP A 145 5.62 -14.47 -3.39
CA ASP A 145 5.42 -15.91 -3.20
C ASP A 145 5.60 -16.68 -4.53
N PHE A 146 5.08 -16.15 -5.64
CA PHE A 146 5.23 -16.75 -6.97
C PHE A 146 6.67 -16.79 -7.50
N ILE A 147 7.40 -15.68 -7.38
CA ILE A 147 8.81 -15.63 -7.81
C ILE A 147 9.64 -16.54 -6.92
N PHE A 148 9.36 -16.55 -5.62
CA PHE A 148 9.99 -17.43 -4.67
C PHE A 148 9.72 -18.91 -5.00
N ASP A 149 8.46 -19.29 -5.21
CA ASP A 149 8.08 -20.66 -5.60
C ASP A 149 8.72 -21.09 -6.92
N LYS A 150 8.82 -20.17 -7.89
CA LYS A 150 9.57 -20.40 -9.13
C LYS A 150 11.05 -20.59 -8.88
N LEU A 151 11.68 -19.77 -8.04
CA LEU A 151 13.09 -19.90 -7.68
C LEU A 151 13.35 -21.24 -6.97
N LEU A 152 12.46 -21.65 -6.06
CA LEU A 152 12.48 -22.96 -5.42
C LEU A 152 12.36 -24.10 -6.43
N ALA A 153 11.44 -23.99 -7.40
CA ALA A 153 11.24 -25.00 -8.43
C ALA A 153 12.40 -25.08 -9.44
N MET A 154 13.08 -23.96 -9.71
CA MET A 154 14.18 -23.89 -10.68
C MET A 154 15.53 -24.32 -10.09
N SER A 155 15.70 -24.29 -8.77
CA SER A 155 16.97 -24.65 -8.13
C SER A 155 16.85 -25.98 -7.37
N PRO A 156 17.53 -27.05 -7.83
CA PRO A 156 17.62 -28.31 -7.09
C PRO A 156 18.26 -28.16 -5.70
N ILE A 157 19.07 -27.11 -5.51
CA ILE A 157 19.64 -26.75 -4.20
C ILE A 157 18.55 -26.12 -3.33
N LEU A 158 17.71 -25.26 -3.92
CA LEU A 158 16.62 -24.63 -3.19
C LEU A 158 15.45 -25.58 -2.86
N ALA A 159 15.30 -26.66 -3.64
CA ALA A 159 14.30 -27.70 -3.41
C ALA A 159 14.69 -28.73 -2.31
N ARG A 160 15.85 -28.58 -1.66
CA ARG A 160 16.30 -29.48 -0.58
C ARG A 160 15.41 -29.34 0.66
N GLU A 161 15.24 -30.42 1.42
CA GLU A 161 14.44 -30.43 2.66
C GLU A 161 14.87 -29.37 3.68
N THR A 162 16.14 -28.98 3.67
CA THR A 162 16.69 -27.88 4.50
C THR A 162 15.91 -26.58 4.33
N ILE A 163 15.42 -26.29 3.12
CA ILE A 163 14.71 -25.04 2.80
C ILE A 163 13.22 -25.11 3.09
N LYS A 164 12.63 -26.30 3.14
CA LYS A 164 11.32 -26.46 3.81
C LYS A 164 11.44 -26.10 5.30
N GLY A 165 12.55 -26.50 5.94
CA GLY A 165 12.89 -26.04 7.28
C GLY A 165 13.02 -24.52 7.39
N GLU A 166 13.58 -23.86 6.37
CA GLU A 166 13.65 -22.39 6.30
C GLU A 166 12.28 -21.72 6.02
N GLN A 167 11.41 -22.33 5.21
CA GLN A 167 10.03 -21.85 5.01
C GLN A 167 9.23 -21.92 6.31
N GLU A 168 9.40 -23.00 7.08
CA GLU A 168 8.82 -23.13 8.41
C GLU A 168 9.42 -22.11 9.37
N ALA A 169 10.74 -21.91 9.34
CA ALA A 169 11.42 -20.89 10.15
C ALA A 169 10.95 -19.47 9.79
N PHE A 170 10.75 -19.17 8.50
CA PHE A 170 10.22 -17.89 8.02
C PHE A 170 8.77 -17.69 8.42
N SER A 171 7.94 -18.73 8.29
CA SER A 171 6.54 -18.69 8.74
C SER A 171 6.46 -18.46 10.24
N LYS A 172 7.31 -19.15 11.02
CA LYS A 172 7.45 -18.97 12.47
C LYS A 172 7.91 -17.54 12.80
N PHE A 173 8.96 -17.05 12.16
CA PHE A 173 9.46 -15.69 12.32
C PHE A 173 8.36 -14.67 12.02
N ASN A 174 7.60 -14.85 10.94
CA ASN A 174 6.51 -13.96 10.59
C ASN A 174 5.41 -13.94 11.66
N ILE A 175 5.03 -15.10 12.20
CA ILE A 175 4.08 -15.21 13.32
C ILE A 175 4.62 -14.51 14.58
N GLU A 176 5.88 -14.73 14.93
CA GLU A 176 6.54 -14.09 16.07
C GLU A 176 6.58 -12.56 15.90
N ARG A 177 6.92 -12.07 14.69
CA ARG A 177 6.91 -10.63 14.38
C ARG A 177 5.52 -10.02 14.43
N ILE A 178 4.50 -10.71 13.93
CA ILE A 178 3.10 -10.27 14.08
C ILE A 178 2.77 -10.13 15.57
N GLN A 179 3.15 -11.11 16.39
CA GLN A 179 2.87 -11.09 17.83
C GLN A 179 3.63 -9.97 18.56
N ASP A 180 4.88 -9.72 18.21
CA ASP A 180 5.68 -8.61 18.75
C ASP A 180 5.04 -7.26 18.43
N PHE A 181 4.71 -7.04 17.15
CA PHE A 181 4.06 -5.81 16.70
C PHE A 181 2.67 -5.64 17.33
N TYR A 182 1.89 -6.72 17.43
CA TYR A 182 0.58 -6.70 18.09
C TYR A 182 0.72 -6.35 19.56
N SER A 183 1.71 -6.92 20.26
CA SER A 183 1.96 -6.64 21.67
C SER A 183 2.37 -5.17 21.88
N ALA A 184 3.24 -4.63 21.01
CA ALA A 184 3.64 -3.23 21.05
C ALA A 184 2.47 -2.28 20.79
N ALA A 185 1.75 -2.46 19.66
CA ALA A 185 0.63 -1.60 19.29
C ALA A 185 -0.58 -1.76 20.22
N GLY A 186 -0.88 -2.98 20.66
CA GLY A 186 -1.95 -3.28 21.60
C GLY A 186 -1.65 -2.78 23.01
N GLY A 187 -0.41 -2.94 23.49
CA GLY A 187 0.06 -2.37 24.74
C GLY A 187 -0.05 -0.84 24.74
N TYR A 188 0.36 -0.22 23.63
CA TYR A 188 0.19 1.22 23.43
C TYR A 188 -1.28 1.64 23.50
N PHE A 189 -2.16 0.99 22.73
CA PHE A 189 -3.59 1.27 22.74
C PHE A 189 -4.20 1.18 24.15
N LYS A 190 -3.82 0.16 24.94
CA LYS A 190 -4.29 -0.01 26.32
C LYS A 190 -3.89 1.15 27.23
N SER A 191 -2.71 1.74 27.01
CA SER A 191 -2.20 2.88 27.79
C SER A 191 -2.89 4.22 27.48
N LEU A 192 -3.62 4.31 26.37
CA LEU A 192 -4.30 5.54 25.96
C LEU A 192 -5.51 5.83 26.85
N ASN A 193 -5.77 7.12 27.08
CA ASN A 193 -7.05 7.57 27.62
C ASN A 193 -8.19 7.33 26.60
N PRO A 194 -9.47 7.32 27.03
CA PRO A 194 -10.60 7.03 26.15
C PRO A 194 -10.70 7.92 24.90
N SER A 195 -10.40 9.22 25.00
CA SER A 195 -10.45 10.15 23.85
C SER A 195 -9.38 9.77 22.81
N ASP A 196 -8.19 9.41 23.25
CA ASP A 196 -7.10 9.03 22.35
C ASP A 196 -7.29 7.62 21.78
N LYS A 197 -7.94 6.70 22.50
CA LYS A 197 -8.35 5.39 21.95
C LYS A 197 -9.26 5.56 20.73
N PHE A 198 -10.21 6.49 20.79
CA PHE A 198 -11.08 6.80 19.67
C PHE A 198 -10.29 7.34 18.46
N LYS A 199 -9.37 8.31 18.68
CA LYS A 199 -8.51 8.84 17.62
C LYS A 199 -7.60 7.76 17.04
N TYR A 200 -7.07 6.89 17.88
CA TYR A 200 -6.22 5.77 17.48
C TYR A 200 -6.98 4.78 16.59
N ARG A 201 -8.20 4.38 16.98
CA ARG A 201 -9.08 3.56 16.13
C ARG A 201 -9.32 4.23 14.78
N ARG A 202 -9.73 5.50 14.79
CA ARG A 202 -10.01 6.25 13.55
C ARG A 202 -8.78 6.33 12.64
N THR A 203 -7.58 6.42 13.23
CA THR A 203 -6.32 6.44 12.48
C THR A 203 -6.04 5.10 11.81
N LEU A 204 -6.24 3.98 12.51
CA LEU A 204 -6.13 2.64 11.90
C LEU A 204 -7.10 2.48 10.74
N VAL A 205 -8.38 2.86 10.95
CA VAL A 205 -9.42 2.81 9.91
C VAL A 205 -8.96 3.58 8.67
N THR A 206 -8.38 4.76 8.84
CA THR A 206 -7.91 5.58 7.71
C THR A 206 -6.65 5.04 7.04
N MET A 207 -5.77 4.34 7.76
CA MET A 207 -4.62 3.67 7.15
C MET A 207 -5.05 2.52 6.23
N PHE A 208 -6.14 1.83 6.59
CA PHE A 208 -6.73 0.79 5.75
C PHE A 208 -7.77 1.32 4.75
N ARG A 209 -8.13 2.61 4.86
CA ARG A 209 -9.07 3.34 4.00
C ARG A 209 -8.46 4.68 3.54
N PRO A 210 -7.36 4.66 2.76
CA PRO A 210 -6.84 5.90 2.20
C PRO A 210 -7.92 6.54 1.32
N ARG A 211 -8.22 7.82 1.59
CA ARG A 211 -9.13 8.63 0.77
C ARG A 211 -8.47 8.95 -0.57
N GLU A 212 -9.27 9.37 -1.56
CA GLU A 212 -8.79 9.71 -2.90
C GLU A 212 -7.76 10.86 -2.91
N ASP A 213 -7.80 11.74 -1.92
CA ASP A 213 -6.81 12.81 -1.74
C ASP A 213 -5.50 12.31 -1.10
N GLY A 214 -5.45 11.02 -0.73
CA GLY A 214 -4.41 10.32 0.03
C GLY A 214 -3.89 11.08 1.26
N ASN A 215 -4.60 12.13 1.68
CA ASN A 215 -4.18 13.02 2.73
C ASN A 215 -4.84 12.51 4.00
N LEU A 216 -4.03 11.92 4.87
CA LEU A 216 -4.40 11.83 6.28
C LEU A 216 -4.61 13.27 6.75
N SER A 217 -5.85 13.65 7.03
CA SER A 217 -6.21 15.01 7.47
C SER A 217 -5.27 15.47 8.60
N TYR A 218 -5.07 16.78 8.76
CA TYR A 218 -4.16 17.35 9.77
C TYR A 218 -4.29 16.71 11.16
N HIS A 219 -5.51 16.37 11.60
CA HIS A 219 -5.78 15.69 12.88
C HIS A 219 -5.34 14.22 12.94
N GLN A 220 -5.22 13.52 11.81
CA GLN A 220 -4.73 12.15 11.70
C GLN A 220 -3.19 12.08 11.68
N SER A 221 -2.50 13.17 11.30
CA SER A 221 -1.05 13.23 11.33
C SER A 221 -0.47 12.99 12.74
N ILE A 222 -1.14 13.51 13.78
CA ILE A 222 -0.69 13.46 15.18
C ILE A 222 -0.63 12.04 15.72
N THR A 223 -1.66 11.24 15.45
CA THR A 223 -1.71 9.83 15.85
C THR A 223 -0.84 8.95 14.97
N THR A 224 -0.58 9.36 13.73
CA THR A 224 0.28 8.61 12.83
C THR A 224 1.75 8.60 13.26
N TYR A 225 2.24 9.69 13.87
CA TYR A 225 3.58 9.71 14.46
C TYR A 225 3.80 8.63 15.51
N LYS A 226 2.75 8.24 16.25
CA LYS A 226 2.87 7.21 17.28
C LYS A 226 3.11 5.81 16.68
N PHE A 227 2.53 5.52 15.51
CA PHE A 227 2.85 4.29 14.78
C PHE A 227 4.25 4.32 14.17
N MET A 228 4.76 5.52 13.83
CA MET A 228 6.15 5.69 13.41
C MET A 228 7.12 5.46 14.58
N ASP A 229 6.80 5.96 15.78
CA ASP A 229 7.60 5.74 16.98
C ASP A 229 7.67 4.26 17.37
N LEU A 230 6.60 3.51 17.08
CA LEU A 230 6.56 2.04 17.25
C LEU A 230 7.25 1.28 16.11
N GLY A 231 7.74 1.97 15.06
CA GLY A 231 8.36 1.34 13.90
C GLY A 231 7.40 0.49 13.06
N LEU A 232 6.10 0.81 13.06
CA LEU A 232 5.07 0.06 12.32
C LEU A 232 4.67 0.72 11.00
N VAL A 233 4.90 2.03 10.91
CA VAL A 233 4.52 2.87 9.78
C VAL A 233 5.70 3.78 9.45
N TYR A 234 5.98 3.98 8.17
CA TYR A 234 6.91 5.00 7.69
C TYR A 234 6.16 6.08 6.91
N ARG A 235 6.80 7.23 6.74
CA ARG A 235 6.20 8.42 6.15
C ARG A 235 6.99 8.85 4.93
N LEU A 236 6.33 8.93 3.78
CA LEU A 236 6.88 9.49 2.54
C LEU A 236 6.29 10.88 2.34
N ARG A 237 7.13 11.92 2.34
CA ARG A 237 6.67 13.30 2.10
C ARG A 237 6.93 13.68 0.66
N ASP A 238 5.88 13.96 -0.09
CA ASP A 238 5.88 14.59 -1.41
C ASP A 238 5.72 16.11 -1.36
N GLU A 239 6.11 16.78 -2.44
CA GLU A 239 6.01 18.26 -2.56
C GLU A 239 4.60 18.76 -2.24
N GLN A 240 3.58 17.97 -2.57
CA GLN A 240 2.17 18.32 -2.37
C GLN A 240 1.47 17.51 -1.26
N GLN A 241 2.06 16.41 -0.78
CA GLN A 241 1.32 15.45 0.03
C GLN A 241 2.20 14.62 0.97
N THR A 242 1.72 14.31 2.17
CA THR A 242 2.39 13.36 3.08
C THR A 242 1.64 12.03 3.07
N MET A 243 2.30 10.99 2.57
CA MET A 243 1.80 9.61 2.55
C MET A 243 2.39 8.82 3.71
N TYR A 244 1.62 7.87 4.22
CA TYR A 244 2.03 6.99 5.30
C TYR A 244 1.80 5.54 4.87
N HIS A 245 2.83 4.73 5.05
CA HIS A 245 2.88 3.36 4.57
C HIS A 245 3.19 2.43 5.72
N ILE A 246 2.48 1.30 5.76
CA ILE A 246 2.74 0.27 6.76
C ILE A 246 4.08 -0.40 6.41
N LEU A 247 4.93 -0.61 7.42
CA LEU A 247 6.31 -1.04 7.24
C LEU A 247 6.42 -2.36 6.46
N CYS A 248 5.62 -3.36 6.84
CA CYS A 248 5.65 -4.68 6.24
C CYS A 248 4.32 -5.44 6.46
N PRO A 249 4.09 -6.58 5.79
CA PRO A 249 2.88 -7.38 5.97
C PRO A 249 2.64 -7.82 7.43
N ALA A 250 3.69 -8.14 8.19
CA ALA A 250 3.56 -8.50 9.61
C ALA A 250 3.02 -7.33 10.44
N ALA A 251 3.53 -6.11 10.22
CA ALA A 251 3.03 -4.91 10.88
C ALA A 251 1.57 -4.62 10.47
N GLN A 252 1.24 -4.82 9.19
CA GLN A 252 -0.12 -4.67 8.68
C GLN A 252 -1.11 -5.60 9.39
N GLN A 253 -0.76 -6.88 9.49
CA GLN A 253 -1.58 -7.89 10.15
C GLN A 253 -1.74 -7.57 11.64
N ALA A 254 -0.65 -7.22 12.33
CA ALA A 254 -0.68 -6.81 13.73
C ALA A 254 -1.58 -5.59 13.98
N LEU A 255 -1.50 -4.56 13.13
CA LEU A 255 -2.35 -3.37 13.22
C LEU A 255 -3.83 -3.69 12.95
N LEU A 256 -4.12 -4.60 12.00
CA LEU A 256 -5.48 -5.12 11.77
C LEU A 256 -6.01 -5.88 12.98
N ASP A 257 -5.19 -6.74 13.60
CA ASP A 257 -5.59 -7.50 14.78
C ASP A 257 -5.82 -6.58 15.99
N VAL A 258 -5.00 -5.54 16.15
CA VAL A 258 -5.25 -4.47 17.13
C VAL A 258 -6.59 -3.80 16.84
N TYR A 259 -6.89 -3.43 15.59
CA TYR A 259 -8.19 -2.85 15.21
C TYR A 259 -9.36 -3.80 15.48
N ARG A 260 -9.24 -5.09 15.16
CA ARG A 260 -10.26 -6.14 15.40
C ARG A 260 -10.55 -6.31 16.89
N SER A 261 -9.52 -6.17 17.75
CA SER A 261 -9.67 -6.26 19.21
C SER A 261 -10.39 -5.07 19.84
N MET A 262 -10.54 -3.96 19.11
CA MET A 262 -11.21 -2.77 19.65
C MET A 262 -12.73 -2.93 19.64
N PRO A 263 -13.42 -2.52 20.71
CA PRO A 263 -14.88 -2.44 20.68
C PRO A 263 -15.33 -1.45 19.60
N LEU A 264 -16.55 -1.66 19.12
CA LEU A 264 -17.28 -0.65 18.34
C LEU A 264 -17.33 0.64 19.16
N SER A 265 -17.02 1.78 18.53
CA SER A 265 -17.11 3.06 19.24
C SER A 265 -18.55 3.31 19.70
N LEU A 266 -18.70 4.10 20.78
CA LEU A 266 -20.02 4.46 21.29
C LEU A 266 -20.85 5.17 20.21
N ASP A 267 -20.21 6.03 19.41
CA ASP A 267 -20.84 6.74 18.30
C ASP A 267 -21.36 5.77 17.24
N LEU A 268 -20.55 4.77 16.86
CA LEU A 268 -20.97 3.74 15.91
C LEU A 268 -22.13 2.90 16.47
N SER A 269 -22.03 2.56 17.75
CA SER A 269 -23.07 1.83 18.48
C SER A 269 -24.37 2.62 18.60
N TYR A 270 -24.29 3.95 18.72
CA TYR A 270 -25.44 4.84 18.72
C TYR A 270 -26.05 4.96 17.34
N ALA A 271 -25.24 5.23 16.30
CA ALA A 271 -25.69 5.28 14.90
C ALA A 271 -26.37 3.98 14.46
N LEU A 272 -25.86 2.84 14.93
CA LEU A 272 -26.48 1.53 14.75
C LEU A 272 -27.92 1.46 15.25
N ARG A 273 -28.16 2.04 16.43
CA ARG A 273 -29.48 2.01 17.08
C ARG A 273 -30.42 3.06 16.49
N SER A 274 -29.91 4.26 16.23
CA SER A 274 -30.70 5.39 15.73
C SER A 274 -30.99 5.31 14.24
N GLY A 275 -30.15 4.61 13.46
CA GLY A 275 -30.17 4.66 12.00
C GLY A 275 -29.59 5.96 11.41
N ASP A 276 -29.04 6.83 12.26
CA ASP A 276 -28.46 8.11 11.84
C ASP A 276 -26.99 7.91 11.49
N TRP A 277 -26.76 7.50 10.24
CA TRP A 277 -25.44 7.18 9.72
C TRP A 277 -24.86 8.33 8.91
N THR A 278 -23.67 8.80 9.30
CA THR A 278 -22.80 9.48 8.34
C THR A 278 -22.17 8.44 7.40
N SER A 279 -21.82 8.85 6.18
CA SER A 279 -21.12 7.96 5.23
C SER A 279 -19.85 7.36 5.83
N ASP A 280 -19.07 8.18 6.56
CA ASP A 280 -17.82 7.75 7.18
C ASP A 280 -18.02 6.69 8.28
N MET A 281 -19.07 6.85 9.08
CA MET A 281 -19.44 5.89 10.13
C MET A 281 -19.96 4.60 9.51
N PHE A 282 -20.85 4.69 8.53
CA PHE A 282 -21.36 3.50 7.85
C PHE A 282 -20.23 2.67 7.24
N GLU A 283 -19.29 3.31 6.57
CA GLU A 283 -18.14 2.62 5.97
C GLU A 283 -17.19 2.04 7.05
N ASP A 284 -16.96 2.71 8.19
CA ASP A 284 -16.20 2.12 9.31
C ASP A 284 -16.93 0.90 9.90
N ALA A 285 -18.27 0.96 10.02
CA ALA A 285 -19.04 -0.19 10.46
C ALA A 285 -18.86 -1.35 9.50
N VAL A 286 -19.14 -1.19 8.21
CA VAL A 286 -18.97 -2.25 7.20
C VAL A 286 -17.54 -2.78 7.18
N PHE A 287 -16.54 -1.89 7.21
CA PHE A 287 -15.13 -2.32 7.26
C PHE A 287 -14.85 -3.16 8.50
N PHE A 288 -15.28 -2.71 9.68
CA PHE A 288 -15.17 -3.49 10.92
C PHE A 288 -15.81 -4.86 10.79
N CYS A 289 -16.99 -4.95 10.15
CA CYS A 289 -17.71 -6.20 9.91
C CYS A 289 -16.90 -7.18 9.07
N LEU A 290 -16.41 -6.70 7.93
CA LEU A 290 -15.64 -7.49 6.96
C LEU A 290 -14.30 -7.96 7.54
N GLN A 291 -13.75 -7.26 8.54
CA GLN A 291 -12.51 -7.66 9.21
C GLN A 291 -12.68 -8.74 10.29
N GLN A 292 -13.88 -9.19 10.63
CA GLN A 292 -14.10 -10.19 11.70
C GLN A 292 -13.80 -11.65 11.27
N GLY A 293 -12.98 -11.85 10.24
CA GLY A 293 -12.66 -13.16 9.67
C GLY A 293 -13.81 -13.75 8.87
N LYS A 294 -14.17 -15.01 9.15
CA LYS A 294 -15.30 -15.68 8.48
C LYS A 294 -16.63 -15.10 8.96
N ILE A 295 -17.34 -14.45 8.05
CA ILE A 295 -18.69 -13.92 8.26
C ILE A 295 -19.68 -14.60 7.33
N THR A 296 -20.89 -14.78 7.84
CA THR A 296 -22.07 -15.19 7.07
C THR A 296 -23.08 -14.06 7.18
N LEU A 297 -23.45 -13.48 6.04
CA LEU A 297 -24.40 -12.39 5.93
C LEU A 297 -25.73 -12.96 5.43
N GLY A 298 -26.82 -12.68 6.15
CA GLY A 298 -28.16 -12.92 5.64
C GLY A 298 -28.39 -12.03 4.41
N THR A 299 -28.90 -12.62 3.34
CA THR A 299 -29.10 -11.92 2.06
C THR A 299 -30.55 -11.95 1.64
N THR A 300 -30.94 -10.92 0.91
CA THR A 300 -32.18 -10.86 0.16
C THR A 300 -31.89 -10.42 -1.27
N ASN A 301 -32.86 -10.46 -2.17
CA ASN A 301 -32.83 -9.59 -3.34
C ASN A 301 -33.36 -8.18 -2.98
N LEU A 302 -33.42 -7.28 -3.95
CA LEU A 302 -33.96 -5.92 -3.78
C LEU A 302 -35.47 -5.86 -3.46
N ALA A 303 -36.22 -6.96 -3.60
CA ALA A 303 -37.61 -7.09 -3.16
C ALA A 303 -37.75 -7.62 -1.71
N GLY A 304 -36.64 -7.90 -1.03
CA GLY A 304 -36.64 -8.50 0.31
C GLY A 304 -36.94 -10.00 0.32
N VAL A 305 -36.90 -10.68 -0.84
CA VAL A 305 -37.01 -12.15 -0.91
C VAL A 305 -35.68 -12.74 -0.44
N LYS A 306 -35.73 -13.65 0.54
CA LYS A 306 -34.54 -14.32 1.07
C LYS A 306 -33.75 -15.01 -0.05
N ALA A 307 -32.43 -14.87 0.00
CA ALA A 307 -31.50 -15.51 -0.90
C ALA A 307 -30.49 -16.36 -0.10
N ASP A 308 -29.58 -17.05 -0.81
CA ASP A 308 -28.52 -17.82 -0.17
C ASP A 308 -27.58 -16.90 0.61
N PRO A 309 -27.26 -17.24 1.87
CA PRO A 309 -26.37 -16.42 2.68
C PRO A 309 -25.03 -16.16 1.98
N LEU A 310 -24.54 -14.92 2.11
CA LEU A 310 -23.25 -14.52 1.58
C LEU A 310 -22.16 -14.84 2.61
N VAL A 311 -21.26 -15.75 2.25
CA VAL A 311 -20.11 -16.12 3.09
C VAL A 311 -18.87 -15.40 2.61
N ILE A 312 -18.27 -14.59 3.47
CA ILE A 312 -16.99 -13.91 3.22
C ILE A 312 -16.01 -14.43 4.26
N ASN A 313 -14.87 -14.96 3.82
CA ASN A 313 -13.78 -15.40 4.68
C ASN A 313 -12.52 -14.61 4.31
N ALA A 314 -12.49 -13.34 4.72
CA ALA A 314 -11.36 -12.48 4.44
C ALA A 314 -10.20 -12.82 5.39
N GLU A 315 -9.18 -13.49 4.85
CA GLU A 315 -7.93 -13.77 5.57
C GLU A 315 -6.97 -12.59 5.46
N TYR A 316 -6.98 -11.92 4.30
CA TYR A 316 -6.10 -10.79 3.99
C TYR A 316 -6.92 -9.57 3.61
N THR A 317 -6.37 -8.38 3.88
CA THR A 317 -6.97 -7.11 3.46
C THR A 317 -5.91 -6.29 2.74
N ARG A 318 -6.25 -5.71 1.59
CA ARG A 318 -5.34 -4.84 0.83
C ARG A 318 -6.11 -3.69 0.19
N VAL A 319 -5.44 -2.55 0.02
CA VAL A 319 -5.96 -1.42 -0.77
C VAL A 319 -5.52 -1.60 -2.21
N LEU A 320 -6.46 -1.46 -3.13
CA LEU A 320 -6.25 -1.68 -4.56
C LEU A 320 -5.87 -0.39 -5.27
N THR A 321 -4.59 -0.08 -5.44
CA THR A 321 -4.14 1.14 -6.14
C THR A 321 -4.34 1.07 -7.66
N ASP A 322 -4.05 -0.10 -8.23
CA ASP A 322 -4.12 -0.43 -9.67
C ASP A 322 -4.81 -1.79 -9.86
N PRO A 323 -5.22 -2.17 -11.10
CA PRO A 323 -5.61 -3.55 -11.37
C PRO A 323 -4.52 -4.50 -10.85
N PRO A 324 -4.85 -5.43 -9.95
CA PRO A 324 -3.83 -6.22 -9.28
C PRO A 324 -3.32 -7.27 -10.26
N SER A 325 -2.01 -7.41 -10.42
CA SER A 325 -1.42 -8.41 -11.33
C SER A 325 -1.71 -9.86 -10.91
N GLU A 326 -2.02 -10.07 -9.64
CA GLU A 326 -2.50 -11.33 -9.08
C GLU A 326 -3.16 -11.05 -7.72
N VAL A 327 -4.25 -11.75 -7.40
CA VAL A 327 -4.92 -11.64 -6.10
C VAL A 327 -4.91 -12.99 -5.41
N ARG A 328 -4.30 -13.03 -4.23
CA ARG A 328 -4.36 -14.20 -3.35
C ARG A 328 -5.81 -14.50 -3.01
N LYS A 329 -6.21 -15.78 -3.01
CA LYS A 329 -7.54 -16.20 -2.56
C LYS A 329 -7.83 -15.64 -1.16
N ASN A 330 -9.10 -15.37 -0.89
CA ASN A 330 -9.56 -14.88 0.42
C ASN A 330 -9.01 -13.50 0.80
N THR A 331 -8.61 -12.69 -0.20
CA THR A 331 -8.23 -11.29 0.01
C THR A 331 -9.43 -10.39 -0.19
N LEU A 332 -9.72 -9.55 0.81
CA LEU A 332 -10.62 -8.42 0.70
C LEU A 332 -9.85 -7.20 0.19
N LEU A 333 -10.25 -6.71 -0.97
CA LEU A 333 -9.66 -5.55 -1.61
C LEU A 333 -10.55 -4.34 -1.38
N ARG A 334 -9.99 -3.25 -0.83
CA ARG A 334 -10.63 -1.93 -0.85
C ARG A 334 -10.36 -1.29 -2.21
N CYS A 335 -11.42 -0.92 -2.93
CA CYS A 335 -11.28 -0.22 -4.20
C CYS A 335 -10.69 1.19 -4.02
N HIS A 336 -9.79 1.59 -4.92
CA HIS A 336 -9.34 2.98 -5.08
C HIS A 336 -10.20 3.73 -6.11
N SER A 337 -9.93 5.02 -6.32
CA SER A 337 -10.65 5.91 -7.25
C SER A 337 -10.77 5.37 -8.70
N ASN A 338 -9.94 4.41 -9.07
CA ASN A 338 -10.00 3.72 -10.37
C ASN A 338 -11.20 2.77 -10.51
N TYR A 339 -11.86 2.41 -9.40
CA TYR A 339 -13.06 1.56 -9.35
C TYR A 339 -14.21 2.26 -8.62
N PRO A 340 -14.67 3.44 -9.10
CA PRO A 340 -15.49 4.37 -8.31
C PRO A 340 -16.91 3.86 -8.00
N ILE A 341 -17.31 2.72 -8.57
CA ILE A 341 -18.64 2.15 -8.37
C ILE A 341 -18.65 1.17 -7.19
N PHE A 342 -17.54 0.50 -6.93
CA PHE A 342 -17.45 -0.52 -5.90
C PHE A 342 -16.55 -0.06 -4.78
N ASP A 343 -16.92 -0.48 -3.59
CA ASP A 343 -16.21 -0.15 -2.37
C ASP A 343 -15.21 -1.25 -1.99
N PHE A 344 -15.63 -2.50 -2.13
CA PHE A 344 -14.78 -3.65 -1.87
C PHE A 344 -14.92 -4.69 -2.97
N ILE A 345 -13.88 -5.50 -3.14
CA ILE A 345 -13.91 -6.70 -3.97
C ILE A 345 -13.39 -7.86 -3.12
N TYR A 346 -14.12 -8.96 -3.10
CA TYR A 346 -13.71 -10.20 -2.45
C TYR A 346 -13.82 -11.36 -3.44
N ASN A 347 -12.70 -11.91 -3.88
CA ASN A 347 -12.64 -12.87 -4.99
C ASN A 347 -13.33 -12.28 -6.26
N ARG A 348 -14.49 -12.85 -6.66
CA ARG A 348 -15.34 -12.40 -7.77
C ARG A 348 -16.63 -11.71 -7.31
N ILE A 349 -16.67 -11.28 -6.05
CA ILE A 349 -17.79 -10.60 -5.42
C ILE A 349 -17.47 -9.10 -5.35
N PHE A 350 -18.25 -8.29 -6.04
CA PHE A 350 -18.12 -6.84 -6.07
C PHE A 350 -19.13 -6.23 -5.11
N ILE A 351 -18.65 -5.44 -4.15
CA ILE A 351 -19.46 -4.93 -3.05
C ILE A 351 -19.55 -3.42 -3.20
N GLN A 352 -20.76 -2.92 -3.40
CA GLN A 352 -21.10 -1.49 -3.27
C GLN A 352 -21.81 -1.30 -1.93
N MET A 353 -21.51 -0.20 -1.23
CA MET A 353 -22.17 0.08 0.04
C MET A 353 -22.71 1.49 0.09
N SER A 354 -23.84 1.67 0.78
CA SER A 354 -24.30 3.00 1.13
C SER A 354 -25.20 3.01 2.36
N PRO A 355 -25.19 4.10 3.14
CA PRO A 355 -26.12 4.24 4.26
C PRO A 355 -27.58 4.41 3.77
N SER A 356 -27.79 4.83 2.52
CA SER A 356 -29.11 5.02 1.91
C SER A 356 -29.62 3.78 1.19
N ASP A 357 -30.92 3.73 0.93
CA ASP A 357 -31.53 2.72 0.06
C ASP A 357 -30.93 2.67 -1.36
N PHE A 358 -31.15 1.55 -2.06
CA PHE A 358 -30.55 1.31 -3.37
C PHE A 358 -31.08 2.30 -4.43
N ASP A 359 -32.38 2.60 -4.47
CA ASP A 359 -32.97 3.53 -5.45
C ASP A 359 -32.40 4.94 -5.34
N LYS A 360 -32.10 5.40 -4.12
CA LYS A 360 -31.50 6.70 -3.86
C LYS A 360 -30.01 6.69 -4.20
N HIS A 361 -29.31 5.61 -3.87
CA HIS A 361 -27.87 5.51 -4.11
C HIS A 361 -27.52 5.25 -5.58
N ASN A 362 -28.28 4.40 -6.27
CA ASN A 362 -28.05 3.96 -7.66
C ASN A 362 -28.39 5.04 -8.71
N LYS A 363 -28.03 6.29 -8.40
CA LYS A 363 -28.22 7.48 -9.23
C LYS A 363 -26.87 8.09 -9.56
N GLU A 364 -26.85 8.85 -10.65
CA GLU A 364 -25.69 9.65 -11.04
C GLU A 364 -24.36 8.88 -11.04
N GLY A 365 -23.40 9.29 -10.20
CA GLY A 365 -22.04 8.75 -10.07
C GLY A 365 -21.99 7.27 -9.71
N ALA A 366 -22.87 6.83 -8.81
CA ALA A 366 -22.87 5.49 -8.22
C ALA A 366 -23.76 4.49 -8.95
N ASN A 367 -24.28 4.85 -10.13
CA ASN A 367 -25.11 3.94 -10.91
C ASN A 367 -24.32 2.69 -11.34
N ILE A 368 -24.79 1.53 -10.90
CA ILE A 368 -24.11 0.23 -11.09
C ILE A 368 -23.87 -0.11 -12.57
N SER A 369 -24.74 0.34 -13.47
CA SER A 369 -24.60 0.12 -14.92
C SER A 369 -23.33 0.77 -15.48
N LYS A 370 -22.81 1.81 -14.82
CA LYS A 370 -21.54 2.44 -15.19
C LYS A 370 -20.35 1.50 -15.01
N ALA A 371 -20.43 0.51 -14.12
CA ALA A 371 -19.37 -0.47 -13.94
C ALA A 371 -19.19 -1.38 -15.17
N PHE A 372 -20.24 -1.54 -15.97
CA PHE A 372 -20.26 -2.36 -17.18
C PHE A 372 -19.95 -1.55 -18.45
N SER A 373 -19.93 -0.22 -18.34
CA SER A 373 -19.72 0.67 -19.47
C SER A 373 -18.32 0.52 -20.05
N ARG A 374 -18.24 0.39 -21.38
CA ARG A 374 -16.98 0.30 -22.12
C ARG A 374 -16.54 1.68 -22.63
N PRO A 375 -15.24 1.97 -22.73
CA PRO A 375 -14.75 3.30 -23.16
C PRO A 375 -15.25 3.75 -24.55
N ASN A 376 -15.60 2.80 -25.42
CA ASN A 376 -16.08 3.06 -26.77
C ASN A 376 -17.61 3.10 -26.88
N ASP A 377 -18.33 2.92 -25.79
CA ASP A 377 -19.79 2.92 -25.82
C ASP A 377 -20.30 4.35 -26.13
N PRO A 378 -21.10 4.58 -27.19
CA PRO A 378 -21.55 5.92 -27.59
C PRO A 378 -22.22 6.71 -26.45
N GLN A 379 -22.82 6.02 -25.49
CA GLN A 379 -23.46 6.63 -24.32
C GLN A 379 -22.46 7.26 -23.33
N SER A 380 -21.20 6.79 -23.30
CA SER A 380 -20.16 7.32 -22.39
C SER A 380 -19.66 8.71 -22.78
N LYS A 381 -19.74 9.08 -24.07
CA LYS A 381 -19.17 10.32 -24.62
C LYS A 381 -20.08 11.54 -24.48
N THR A 382 -21.37 11.34 -24.25
CA THR A 382 -22.36 12.43 -24.26
C THR A 382 -22.46 13.22 -22.94
N LYS A 383 -21.93 12.69 -21.84
CA LYS A 383 -22.09 13.29 -20.49
C LYS A 383 -20.91 14.15 -20.02
N ARG A 384 -19.68 13.86 -20.44
CA ARG A 384 -18.47 14.61 -20.03
C ARG A 384 -18.43 16.08 -20.46
N LYS A 385 -19.33 16.54 -21.33
CA LYS A 385 -19.33 17.92 -21.85
C LYS A 385 -20.27 18.87 -21.10
N ARG A 386 -20.97 18.44 -20.05
CA ARG A 386 -21.95 19.29 -19.33
C ARG A 386 -21.57 19.63 -17.89
N ASP A 387 -20.62 18.92 -17.29
CA ASP A 387 -20.36 19.07 -15.84
C ASP A 387 -19.22 20.06 -15.52
N ASP A 388 -18.51 20.59 -16.53
CA ASP A 388 -17.41 21.55 -16.34
C ASP A 388 -17.82 23.04 -16.42
N ASP A 389 -19.09 23.36 -16.68
CA ASP A 389 -19.52 24.73 -17.05
C ASP A 389 -20.57 25.37 -16.12
N SER A 390 -20.71 24.89 -14.88
CA SER A 390 -21.61 25.53 -13.91
C SER A 390 -20.97 25.78 -12.54
N THR A 391 -20.15 26.82 -12.45
CA THR A 391 -19.84 27.49 -11.18
C THR A 391 -19.59 28.98 -11.41
N SER A 392 -20.63 29.81 -11.32
CA SER A 392 -20.63 31.13 -10.65
C SER A 392 -21.81 32.00 -11.10
N SER A 393 -22.84 32.11 -10.26
CA SER A 393 -23.71 33.29 -10.25
C SER A 393 -24.36 33.44 -8.87
N SER A 394 -23.72 34.19 -7.98
CA SER A 394 -24.42 34.86 -6.88
C SER A 394 -24.03 36.34 -6.91
N SER A 395 -25.03 37.14 -7.24
CA SER A 395 -25.04 38.60 -7.21
C SER A 395 -25.03 39.12 -5.78
N ASP A 396 -24.23 40.15 -5.51
CA ASP A 396 -24.72 41.33 -4.78
C ASP A 396 -23.90 42.58 -5.13
N PRO A 397 -24.51 43.79 -5.15
CA PRO A 397 -23.89 45.00 -5.70
C PRO A 397 -23.46 46.00 -4.61
N ARG A 398 -22.38 46.74 -4.87
CA ARG A 398 -22.12 48.17 -4.53
C ARG A 398 -20.61 48.41 -4.41
N ASP A 399 -20.03 49.17 -5.34
CA ASP A 399 -19.64 50.58 -5.10
C ASP A 399 -18.72 51.09 -6.22
N ALA A 400 -18.93 52.35 -6.54
CA ALA A 400 -18.32 53.08 -7.64
C ALA A 400 -16.95 53.66 -7.25
N GLN A 401 -15.98 53.65 -8.18
CA GLN A 401 -15.27 54.84 -8.69
C GLN A 401 -13.89 54.52 -9.29
N SER A 402 -13.80 54.68 -10.62
CA SER A 402 -12.75 55.46 -11.33
C SER A 402 -11.35 54.84 -11.44
N LYS A 403 -10.52 55.03 -12.46
CA LYS A 403 -10.50 55.74 -13.75
C LYS A 403 -9.18 55.29 -14.43
N SER A 404 -9.01 55.62 -15.71
CA SER A 404 -7.74 55.73 -16.48
C SER A 404 -7.18 54.41 -17.05
N THR A 405 -7.31 54.18 -18.38
CA THR A 405 -6.32 54.43 -19.48
C THR A 405 -5.05 53.59 -19.31
N GLU A 406 -4.48 52.90 -20.30
CA GLU A 406 -4.41 53.12 -21.75
C GLU A 406 -3.75 51.88 -22.40
N SER A 407 -4.03 51.68 -23.69
CA SER A 407 -3.19 51.07 -24.74
C SER A 407 -2.19 49.93 -24.40
N SER A 408 -2.31 48.81 -25.10
CA SER A 408 -1.46 48.58 -26.29
C SER A 408 -1.74 47.24 -26.97
N GLU A 409 -2.00 47.34 -28.27
CA GLU A 409 -1.87 46.27 -29.25
C GLU A 409 -0.47 45.65 -29.23
N SER A 410 -0.37 44.34 -29.37
CA SER A 410 0.61 43.77 -30.31
C SER A 410 0.40 42.27 -30.60
N ASN A 411 0.21 42.02 -31.90
CA ASN A 411 0.85 40.96 -32.67
C ASN A 411 0.47 39.49 -32.45
N ARG A 412 -0.56 39.12 -33.22
CA ARG A 412 -0.54 38.01 -34.18
C ARG A 412 0.87 37.58 -34.60
N ARG A 413 1.32 36.40 -34.18
CA ARG A 413 2.18 35.53 -35.02
C ARG A 413 1.73 34.07 -34.94
N ARG A 414 1.00 33.72 -36.00
CA ARG A 414 0.51 32.41 -36.39
C ARG A 414 1.71 31.57 -36.86
N SER A 415 2.31 30.78 -35.98
CA SER A 415 3.32 29.78 -36.38
C SER A 415 2.61 28.48 -36.74
N LYS A 416 2.49 28.23 -38.05
CA LYS A 416 2.07 26.94 -38.61
C LYS A 416 3.23 25.95 -38.44
N ARG A 417 3.26 25.20 -37.34
CA ARG A 417 4.12 24.01 -37.24
C ARG A 417 3.40 22.85 -37.94
N LYS A 418 3.95 22.43 -39.09
CA LYS A 418 3.58 21.19 -39.79
C LYS A 418 3.74 20.02 -38.82
N LYS A 419 2.63 19.36 -38.52
CA LYS A 419 2.59 18.09 -37.80
C LYS A 419 3.04 17.03 -38.80
N ASN A 420 4.23 16.47 -38.59
CA ASN A 420 4.63 15.23 -39.26
C ASN A 420 3.85 14.10 -38.60
N ASP A 421 2.86 13.58 -39.32
CA ASP A 421 2.13 12.38 -38.93
C ASP A 421 3.01 11.16 -39.19
N ASN A 422 3.57 10.61 -38.11
CA ASN A 422 4.16 9.28 -38.11
C ASN A 422 3.11 8.32 -37.55
N PRO A 423 2.54 7.38 -38.34
CA PRO A 423 1.51 6.46 -37.88
C PRO A 423 2.18 5.20 -37.34
N THR A 424 2.68 5.25 -36.10
CA THR A 424 3.23 4.05 -35.47
C THR A 424 2.79 4.01 -34.00
N LEU A 425 2.10 2.92 -33.65
CA LEU A 425 1.48 2.61 -32.35
C LEU A 425 0.22 3.44 -32.02
N ALA A 426 -0.86 3.20 -32.77
CA ALA A 426 -2.18 3.37 -32.19
C ALA A 426 -2.29 2.37 -31.03
N SER A 427 -2.15 2.88 -29.79
CA SER A 427 -2.43 2.13 -28.58
C SER A 427 -3.78 1.44 -28.76
N SER A 428 -3.80 0.11 -28.71
CA SER A 428 -5.05 -0.66 -28.64
C SER A 428 -5.84 -0.11 -27.47
N PHE A 429 -6.85 0.71 -27.74
CA PHE A 429 -7.70 1.27 -26.71
C PHE A 429 -8.40 0.10 -26.03
N ASP A 430 -8.00 -0.16 -24.78
CA ASP A 430 -8.55 -1.24 -23.98
C ASP A 430 -10.07 -1.10 -23.91
N SER A 431 -10.78 -1.98 -24.64
CA SER A 431 -12.23 -1.93 -24.77
C SER A 431 -12.96 -2.54 -23.57
N ARG A 432 -12.23 -3.07 -22.59
CA ARG A 432 -12.79 -3.75 -21.43
C ARG A 432 -13.42 -2.75 -20.45
N ASN A 433 -14.47 -3.19 -19.75
CA ASN A 433 -15.01 -2.44 -18.61
C ASN A 433 -14.14 -2.63 -17.35
N GLN A 434 -14.41 -1.89 -16.28
CA GLN A 434 -13.58 -1.93 -15.07
C GLN A 434 -13.60 -3.31 -14.39
N ILE A 435 -14.74 -4.01 -14.40
CA ILE A 435 -14.87 -5.35 -13.81
C ILE A 435 -14.00 -6.35 -14.56
N GLU A 436 -14.08 -6.35 -15.91
CA GLU A 436 -13.28 -7.20 -16.79
C GLU A 436 -11.78 -6.97 -16.56
N LYS A 437 -11.34 -5.70 -16.46
CA LYS A 437 -9.93 -5.37 -16.16
C LYS A 437 -9.45 -5.95 -14.84
N TYR A 438 -10.26 -5.84 -13.79
CA TYR A 438 -9.94 -6.45 -12.51
C TYR A 438 -9.84 -7.96 -12.63
N LEU A 439 -10.85 -8.62 -13.21
CA LEU A 439 -10.90 -10.09 -13.27
C LEU A 439 -9.75 -10.68 -14.10
N ASP A 440 -9.42 -10.05 -15.23
CA ASP A 440 -8.28 -10.45 -16.07
C ASP A 440 -6.96 -10.33 -15.32
N SER A 441 -6.78 -9.23 -14.59
CA SER A 441 -5.54 -8.99 -13.84
C SER A 441 -5.45 -9.94 -12.63
N ALA A 442 -6.55 -10.12 -11.89
CA ALA A 442 -6.58 -10.91 -10.67
C ALA A 442 -6.54 -12.44 -10.91
N PHE A 443 -7.17 -12.92 -11.98
CA PHE A 443 -7.39 -14.36 -12.22
C PHE A 443 -6.87 -14.88 -13.56
N GLY A 444 -6.31 -14.01 -14.40
CA GLY A 444 -5.84 -14.34 -15.75
C GLY A 444 -6.95 -14.78 -16.71
N GLY A 445 -6.62 -14.85 -18.00
CA GLY A 445 -7.57 -15.21 -19.07
C GLY A 445 -8.34 -14.00 -19.59
N ASN A 446 -9.38 -14.25 -20.38
CA ASN A 446 -10.23 -13.21 -20.96
C ASN A 446 -11.63 -13.26 -20.36
N HIS A 447 -11.90 -12.34 -19.44
CA HIS A 447 -13.19 -12.19 -18.82
C HIS A 447 -14.08 -11.26 -19.64
N ARG A 448 -15.36 -11.62 -19.68
CA ARG A 448 -16.40 -10.77 -20.23
C ARG A 448 -17.52 -10.69 -19.22
N VAL A 449 -17.88 -9.46 -18.84
CA VAL A 449 -18.94 -9.19 -17.88
C VAL A 449 -19.90 -8.19 -18.48
N ILE A 450 -21.16 -8.60 -18.67
CA ILE A 450 -22.20 -7.81 -19.30
C ILE A 450 -23.50 -7.87 -18.49
N ILE A 451 -24.38 -6.90 -18.75
CA ILE A 451 -25.78 -7.00 -18.36
C ILE A 451 -26.50 -7.72 -19.50
N GLY A 452 -27.00 -8.92 -19.23
CA GLY A 452 -27.67 -9.80 -20.18
C GLY A 452 -29.01 -9.24 -20.67
N THR A 453 -29.64 -9.92 -21.63
CA THR A 453 -30.93 -9.49 -22.19
C THR A 453 -32.08 -9.57 -21.19
N ASN A 454 -31.96 -10.45 -20.20
CA ASN A 454 -32.85 -10.55 -19.04
C ASN A 454 -32.51 -9.54 -17.94
N LYS A 455 -31.53 -8.66 -18.18
CA LYS A 455 -30.93 -7.70 -17.24
C LYS A 455 -30.17 -8.33 -16.06
N GLY A 456 -30.00 -9.66 -16.10
CA GLY A 456 -29.12 -10.35 -15.18
C GLY A 456 -27.65 -10.05 -15.48
N PHE A 457 -26.77 -10.33 -14.53
CA PHE A 457 -25.34 -10.18 -14.73
C PHE A 457 -24.76 -11.48 -15.31
N GLU A 458 -24.16 -11.39 -16.50
CA GLU A 458 -23.52 -12.52 -17.16
C GLU A 458 -22.00 -12.32 -17.13
N ALA A 459 -21.29 -13.23 -16.47
CA ALA A 459 -19.84 -13.22 -16.38
C ALA A 459 -19.28 -14.51 -16.98
N THR A 460 -18.33 -14.39 -17.90
CA THR A 460 -17.66 -15.55 -18.51
C THR A 460 -16.15 -15.38 -18.45
N LYS A 461 -15.41 -16.49 -18.34
CA LYS A 461 -13.96 -16.58 -18.52
C LYS A 461 -13.67 -17.50 -19.69
N ASP A 462 -13.04 -16.96 -20.73
CA ASP A 462 -12.70 -17.70 -21.95
C ASP A 462 -13.91 -18.45 -22.55
N GLY A 463 -15.10 -17.82 -22.45
CA GLY A 463 -16.38 -18.36 -22.93
C GLY A 463 -17.11 -19.30 -21.95
N VAL A 464 -16.51 -19.65 -20.81
CA VAL A 464 -17.14 -20.47 -19.76
C VAL A 464 -17.83 -19.59 -18.73
N ASN A 465 -19.06 -19.92 -18.34
CA ASN A 465 -19.82 -19.16 -17.34
C ASN A 465 -19.17 -19.19 -15.95
N LEU A 466 -19.28 -18.08 -15.22
CA LEU A 466 -18.76 -17.90 -13.85
C LEU A 466 -19.92 -17.82 -12.86
N ASP A 467 -20.34 -18.97 -12.36
CA ASP A 467 -21.49 -19.08 -11.43
C ASP A 467 -21.21 -18.45 -10.04
N ASP A 468 -19.95 -18.13 -9.74
CA ASP A 468 -19.51 -17.50 -8.49
C ASP A 468 -19.37 -15.97 -8.58
N PHE A 469 -19.63 -15.36 -9.75
CA PHE A 469 -19.66 -13.91 -9.90
C PHE A 469 -20.91 -13.31 -9.23
N LYS A 470 -20.73 -12.31 -8.37
CA LYS A 470 -21.84 -11.65 -7.66
C LYS A 470 -21.62 -10.16 -7.52
N ILE A 471 -22.71 -9.40 -7.58
CA ILE A 471 -22.73 -8.01 -7.12
C ILE A 471 -23.59 -7.90 -5.88
N VAL A 472 -23.01 -7.31 -4.84
CA VAL A 472 -23.59 -7.18 -3.52
C VAL A 472 -23.79 -5.71 -3.20
N TYR A 473 -24.97 -5.35 -2.73
CA TYR A 473 -25.28 -4.05 -2.16
C TYR A 473 -25.47 -4.18 -0.65
N ILE A 474 -24.62 -3.50 0.12
CA ILE A 474 -24.74 -3.43 1.58
C ILE A 474 -25.40 -2.10 1.97
N CYS A 475 -26.56 -2.17 2.62
CA CYS A 475 -27.36 -1.02 3.02
C CYS A 475 -27.35 -0.83 4.55
N GLY A 476 -27.29 0.42 5.02
CA GLY A 476 -27.42 0.76 6.43
C GLY A 476 -28.85 0.97 6.91
N GLU A 477 -29.72 1.46 6.02
CA GLU A 477 -31.13 1.68 6.32
C GLU A 477 -31.91 0.37 6.16
N ALA A 478 -32.79 0.07 7.12
CA ALA A 478 -33.71 -1.06 6.99
C ALA A 478 -34.57 -0.84 5.74
N GLN A 479 -34.68 -1.84 4.87
CA GLN A 479 -35.55 -1.75 3.70
C GLN A 479 -37.01 -1.64 4.15
N THR A 480 -37.48 -0.42 4.34
CA THR A 480 -38.89 -0.12 4.58
C THR A 480 -39.68 -0.19 3.29
N LYS A 481 -39.01 -0.02 2.14
CA LYS A 481 -39.59 -0.09 0.79
C LYS A 481 -38.97 -1.23 0.01
N LYS A 482 -39.84 -2.10 -0.53
CA LYS A 482 -39.44 -3.10 -1.51
C LYS A 482 -39.19 -2.41 -2.85
N HIS A 483 -37.99 -2.51 -3.38
CA HIS A 483 -37.59 -1.86 -4.64
C HIS A 483 -38.04 -2.68 -5.85
N LEU A 484 -39.35 -2.93 -5.95
CA LEU A 484 -39.93 -3.79 -7.00
C LEU A 484 -39.65 -3.28 -8.43
N GLY A 485 -39.40 -1.98 -8.58
CA GLY A 485 -38.96 -1.38 -9.83
C GLY A 485 -37.54 -1.82 -10.19
N GLU A 486 -36.58 -1.59 -9.29
CA GLU A 486 -35.17 -1.93 -9.51
C GLU A 486 -34.91 -3.44 -9.61
N VAL A 487 -35.74 -4.29 -8.99
CA VAL A 487 -35.64 -5.75 -9.20
C VAL A 487 -35.82 -6.13 -10.68
N LYS A 488 -36.59 -5.34 -11.45
CA LYS A 488 -36.71 -5.55 -12.90
C LYS A 488 -35.49 -5.07 -13.65
N ASP A 489 -34.72 -4.16 -13.09
CA ASP A 489 -33.53 -3.58 -13.72
C ASP A 489 -32.25 -4.32 -13.33
N PHE A 490 -32.21 -4.88 -12.12
CA PHE A 490 -31.08 -5.58 -11.55
C PHE A 490 -31.56 -6.78 -10.69
N PRO A 491 -32.10 -7.84 -11.33
CA PRO A 491 -32.67 -8.98 -10.62
C PRO A 491 -31.65 -9.76 -9.78
N ASP A 492 -30.37 -9.69 -10.16
CA ASP A 492 -29.28 -10.50 -9.59
C ASP A 492 -28.50 -9.79 -8.48
N ILE A 493 -28.88 -8.55 -8.09
CA ILE A 493 -28.24 -7.87 -6.97
C ILE A 493 -28.59 -8.57 -5.67
N VAL A 494 -27.54 -9.01 -4.98
CA VAL A 494 -27.61 -9.54 -3.63
C VAL A 494 -27.62 -8.37 -2.66
N HIS A 495 -28.67 -8.25 -1.86
CA HIS A 495 -28.85 -7.21 -0.88
C HIS A 495 -28.51 -7.72 0.53
N VAL A 496 -27.76 -6.93 1.30
CA VAL A 496 -27.45 -7.18 2.70
C VAL A 496 -27.87 -5.96 3.53
N ASN A 497 -28.68 -6.18 4.56
CA ASN A 497 -28.99 -5.17 5.56
C ASN A 497 -27.97 -5.26 6.70
N LEU A 498 -27.14 -4.22 6.85
CA LEU A 498 -26.08 -4.19 7.84
C LEU A 498 -26.64 -4.20 9.27
N LYS A 499 -27.79 -3.56 9.49
CA LYS A 499 -28.40 -3.45 10.81
C LYS A 499 -28.77 -4.83 11.35
N ASP A 500 -29.45 -5.63 10.54
CA ASP A 500 -29.88 -6.98 10.91
C ASP A 500 -28.67 -7.85 11.31
N TRP A 501 -27.57 -7.71 10.57
CA TRP A 501 -26.34 -8.44 10.84
C TRP A 501 -25.68 -8.03 12.17
N ILE A 502 -25.59 -6.73 12.44
CA ILE A 502 -24.96 -6.25 13.67
C ILE A 502 -25.83 -6.59 14.89
N GLU A 503 -27.15 -6.52 14.78
CA GLU A 503 -28.06 -6.93 15.84
C GLU A 503 -27.96 -8.44 16.13
N GLU A 504 -27.86 -9.29 15.11
CA GLU A 504 -27.67 -10.74 15.27
C GLU A 504 -26.33 -11.07 15.96
N ARG A 505 -25.26 -10.35 15.59
CA ARG A 505 -23.95 -10.45 16.23
C ARG A 505 -23.96 -9.96 17.67
N GLN A 506 -24.57 -8.81 17.95
CA GLN A 506 -24.69 -8.28 19.31
C GLN A 506 -25.54 -9.19 20.19
N ALA A 507 -26.61 -9.78 19.66
CA ALA A 507 -27.40 -10.78 20.38
C ALA A 507 -26.57 -12.04 20.69
N SER A 508 -25.71 -12.46 19.75
CA SER A 508 -24.79 -13.58 19.94
C SER A 508 -23.64 -13.26 20.92
N SER A 509 -23.19 -12.00 21.00
CA SER A 509 -22.13 -11.55 21.90
C SER A 509 -22.63 -10.96 23.22
N ALA A 510 -23.95 -10.77 23.40
CA ALA A 510 -24.54 -10.15 24.58
C ALA A 510 -24.21 -10.88 25.88
N GLY A 511 -23.89 -12.17 25.83
CA GLY A 511 -23.39 -12.92 26.99
C GLY A 511 -22.02 -12.45 27.51
N SER A 512 -21.21 -11.77 26.67
CA SER A 512 -19.87 -11.27 27.02
C SER A 512 -19.82 -9.74 27.05
N MET A 513 -20.50 -9.05 26.14
CA MET A 513 -20.43 -7.59 25.99
C MET A 513 -21.23 -6.83 27.06
N GLN A 514 -22.29 -7.43 27.62
CA GLN A 514 -23.01 -6.82 28.75
C GLN A 514 -22.13 -6.71 29.99
N ILE A 515 -21.22 -7.66 30.22
CA ILE A 515 -20.31 -7.66 31.38
C ILE A 515 -19.32 -6.49 31.27
N ASP A 516 -18.71 -6.28 30.10
CA ASP A 516 -17.72 -5.21 29.92
C ASP A 516 -18.33 -3.81 29.97
N ILE A 517 -19.53 -3.61 29.39
CA ILE A 517 -20.23 -2.33 29.46
C ILE A 517 -20.72 -2.05 30.89
N LEU A 518 -21.25 -3.06 31.61
CA LEU A 518 -21.59 -2.92 33.03
C LEU A 518 -20.35 -2.63 33.86
N MET A 519 -19.22 -3.27 33.57
CA MET A 519 -17.96 -3.02 34.28
C MET A 519 -17.43 -1.61 34.03
N GLU A 520 -17.42 -1.10 32.80
CA GLU A 520 -16.99 0.28 32.54
C GLU A 520 -17.93 1.33 33.14
N GLN A 521 -19.26 1.11 33.08
CA GLN A 521 -20.23 1.98 33.74
C GLN A 521 -20.09 1.95 35.26
N GLN A 522 -19.84 0.77 35.85
CA GLN A 522 -19.57 0.64 37.28
C GLN A 522 -18.24 1.31 37.65
N LEU A 523 -17.18 1.16 36.85
CA LEU A 523 -15.89 1.80 37.09
C LEU A 523 -16.00 3.33 37.02
N ALA A 524 -16.72 3.86 36.04
CA ALA A 524 -16.98 5.30 35.91
C ALA A 524 -17.79 5.83 37.11
N THR A 525 -18.79 5.07 37.57
CA THR A 525 -19.59 5.41 38.74
C THR A 525 -18.77 5.36 40.03
N ILE A 526 -17.92 4.34 40.21
CA ILE A 526 -17.01 4.21 41.36
C ILE A 526 -16.02 5.37 41.38
N ASN A 527 -15.43 5.72 40.24
CA ASN A 527 -14.50 6.86 40.15
C ASN A 527 -15.18 8.20 40.46
N ALA A 528 -16.42 8.40 40.00
CA ALA A 528 -17.21 9.58 40.34
C ALA A 528 -17.52 9.65 41.85
N LEU A 529 -17.90 8.52 42.46
CA LEU A 529 -18.18 8.43 43.90
C LEU A 529 -16.93 8.70 44.75
N LEU A 530 -15.77 8.15 44.36
CA LEU A 530 -14.49 8.39 45.01
C LEU A 530 -14.08 9.88 44.96
N LEU A 531 -14.32 10.55 43.83
CA LEU A 531 -14.05 11.99 43.68
C LEU A 531 -14.97 12.86 44.55
N THR A 532 -16.18 12.40 44.87
CA THR A 532 -17.11 13.10 45.78
C THR A 532 -16.85 12.85 47.26
N GLY A 533 -15.81 12.09 47.63
CA GLY A 533 -15.46 11.81 49.02
C GLY A 533 -16.37 10.78 49.71
N VAL A 534 -17.20 10.06 48.95
CA VAL A 534 -18.05 8.99 49.48
C VAL A 534 -17.17 7.77 49.77
N ARG A 535 -17.00 7.44 51.06
CA ARG A 535 -16.32 6.20 51.49
C ARG A 535 -17.24 5.01 51.25
N LEU A 536 -16.89 4.16 50.29
CA LEU A 536 -17.55 2.87 50.06
C LEU A 536 -16.91 1.82 50.97
N SER A 537 -17.68 1.31 51.93
CA SER A 537 -17.32 0.12 52.71
C SER A 537 -17.77 -1.12 51.94
N PHE A 538 -16.82 -1.95 51.48
CA PHE A 538 -17.15 -3.26 50.94
C PHE A 538 -17.48 -4.22 52.09
N ILE A 539 -18.64 -4.87 52.03
CA ILE A 539 -18.98 -6.03 52.86
C ILE A 539 -18.78 -7.27 51.95
N PRO A 540 -18.16 -8.36 52.46
CA PRO A 540 -17.70 -9.49 51.64
C PRO A 540 -18.77 -10.15 50.77
#